data_AF-A0A3D5W5H6-F1
#
_entry.id   AF-A0A3D5W5H6-F1
#
_cell.length_a   1.000
_cell.length_b   1.000
_cell.length_c   1.000
_cell.angle_alpha   90.00
_cell.angle_beta   90.00
_cell.angle_gamma   90.00
#
_symmetry.space_group_name_H-M   'P 1'
#
loop_
_entity.id
_entity.type
_entity.pdbx_description
1 polymer ?
#
loop_
_entity_poly.entity_id
_entity_poly.type
_entity_poly.pdbx_seq_one_letter_code
_entity_poly.pdbx_strand_id
1 'polypeptide(L)'
;MGKSKDRQLRTVLDALTDEEVASVLDFAQFLRDRRPALPETPPEIVDIPRPQDESVIAAIRRLTQTYPMLDRDTVFNEASGLMARHVMHGETREDTIDQLEALFQSRYASLHETTAPDMTES
;
A
#
# COMPACT_ATOMS: atom_id res chain seq x y z
N MET A 1 13.94 -23.74 -10.97
CA MET A 1 14.00 -24.48 -9.69
C MET A 1 12.73 -25.24 -9.27
N GLY A 2 11.54 -25.00 -9.87
CA GLY A 2 10.28 -25.65 -9.42
C GLY A 2 10.07 -27.11 -9.83
N LYS A 3 10.34 -27.48 -11.10
CA LYS A 3 9.99 -28.79 -11.66
C LYS A 3 10.56 -30.02 -10.92
N SER A 4 11.72 -29.88 -10.27
CA SER A 4 12.34 -30.99 -9.51
C SER A 4 11.67 -31.20 -8.14
N LYS A 5 11.21 -30.12 -7.51
CA LYS A 5 10.54 -30.18 -6.20
C LYS A 5 9.12 -30.72 -6.33
N ASP A 6 8.43 -30.37 -7.41
CA ASP A 6 7.08 -30.87 -7.73
C ASP A 6 7.05 -32.39 -7.92
N ARG A 7 8.10 -32.95 -8.53
CA ARG A 7 8.21 -34.40 -8.72
C ARG A 7 8.45 -35.12 -7.39
N GLN A 8 9.35 -34.60 -6.57
CA GLN A 8 9.64 -35.17 -5.24
C GLN A 8 8.40 -35.13 -4.34
N LEU A 9 7.66 -34.02 -4.35
CA LEU A 9 6.43 -33.89 -3.57
C LEU A 9 5.37 -34.92 -3.99
N ARG A 10 5.18 -35.13 -5.30
CA ARG A 10 4.26 -36.17 -5.80
C ARG A 10 4.68 -37.57 -5.33
N THR A 11 5.95 -37.92 -5.47
CA THR A 11 6.46 -39.23 -5.02
C THR A 11 6.24 -39.45 -3.53
N VAL A 12 6.37 -38.41 -2.70
CA VAL A 12 6.09 -38.50 -1.27
C VAL A 12 4.59 -38.69 -1.02
N LEU A 13 3.73 -37.89 -1.66
CA LEU A 13 2.28 -38.00 -1.50
C LEU A 13 1.72 -39.35 -1.95
N ASP A 14 2.26 -39.93 -3.04
CA ASP A 14 1.84 -41.23 -3.57
C ASP A 14 2.13 -42.40 -2.61
N ALA A 15 3.02 -42.20 -1.63
CA ALA A 15 3.39 -43.21 -0.63
C ALA A 15 2.63 -43.07 0.70
N LEU A 16 1.82 -42.03 0.86
CA LEU A 16 1.08 -41.73 2.08
C LEU A 16 -0.33 -42.29 2.05
N THR A 17 -0.90 -42.49 3.24
CA THR A 17 -2.34 -42.75 3.42
C THR A 17 -3.16 -41.48 3.27
N ASP A 18 -4.48 -41.62 3.06
CA ASP A 18 -5.39 -40.47 2.91
C ASP A 18 -5.36 -39.52 4.14
N GLU A 19 -5.19 -40.06 5.35
CA GLU A 19 -5.10 -39.29 6.59
C GLU A 19 -3.79 -38.49 6.69
N GLU A 20 -2.68 -39.08 6.25
CA GLU A 20 -1.38 -38.42 6.20
C GLU A 20 -1.34 -37.34 5.10
N VAL A 21 -1.98 -37.58 3.95
CA VAL A 21 -2.14 -36.58 2.89
C VAL A 21 -2.94 -35.38 3.39
N ALA A 22 -4.04 -35.61 4.12
CA ALA A 22 -4.81 -34.53 4.74
C ALA A 22 -3.94 -33.69 5.69
N SER A 23 -3.12 -34.33 6.51
CA SER A 23 -2.19 -33.65 7.43
C SER A 23 -1.16 -32.78 6.70
N VAL A 24 -0.63 -33.27 5.56
CA VAL A 24 0.31 -32.49 4.72
C VAL A 24 -0.38 -31.28 4.11
N LEU A 25 -1.63 -31.43 3.64
CA LEU A 25 -2.41 -30.32 3.08
C LEU A 25 -2.73 -29.27 4.14
N ASP A 26 -3.13 -29.67 5.33
CA ASP A 26 -3.39 -28.76 6.45
C ASP A 26 -2.14 -27.95 6.82
N PHE A 27 -0.98 -28.61 6.85
CA PHE A 27 0.28 -27.92 7.10
C PHE A 27 0.66 -26.96 5.96
N ALA A 28 0.45 -27.36 4.70
CA ALA A 28 0.69 -26.49 3.56
C ALA A 28 -0.23 -25.26 3.56
N GLN A 29 -1.49 -25.45 3.94
CA GLN A 29 -2.47 -24.38 4.13
C GLN A 29 -2.04 -23.45 5.26
N PHE A 30 -1.63 -23.99 6.41
CA PHE A 30 -1.07 -23.23 7.53
C PHE A 30 0.14 -22.39 7.10
N LEU A 31 1.06 -22.96 6.32
CA LEU A 31 2.22 -22.23 5.81
C LEU A 31 1.81 -21.11 4.84
N ARG A 32 0.77 -21.33 4.02
CA ARG A 32 0.22 -20.30 3.12
C ARG A 32 -0.40 -19.16 3.92
N ASP A 33 -1.21 -19.48 4.92
CA ASP A 33 -1.97 -18.50 5.70
C ASP A 33 -1.05 -17.75 6.70
N ARG A 34 0.07 -18.37 7.11
CA ARG A 34 1.13 -17.72 7.88
C ARG A 34 2.01 -16.80 7.03
N ARG A 35 1.97 -16.90 5.69
CA ARG A 35 2.64 -15.88 4.90
C ARG A 35 1.91 -14.56 5.16
N PRO A 36 2.61 -13.50 5.57
CA PRO A 36 2.01 -12.18 5.46
C PRO A 36 1.53 -12.07 4.02
N ALA A 37 0.28 -11.65 3.82
CA ALA A 37 -0.21 -11.33 2.49
C ALA A 37 0.87 -10.49 1.84
N LEU A 38 1.54 -11.03 0.83
CA LEU A 38 2.43 -10.22 0.00
C LEU A 38 1.52 -9.07 -0.42
N PRO A 39 1.82 -7.81 -0.03
CA PRO A 39 0.99 -6.71 -0.46
C PRO A 39 0.86 -6.88 -1.97
N GLU A 40 -0.37 -7.04 -2.45
CA GLU A 40 -0.66 -6.84 -3.87
C GLU A 40 0.11 -5.58 -4.24
N THR A 41 0.98 -5.69 -5.26
CA THR A 41 2.00 -4.69 -5.62
C THR A 41 1.53 -3.30 -5.18
N PRO A 42 2.25 -2.63 -4.25
CA PRO A 42 1.76 -1.41 -3.64
C PRO A 42 1.30 -0.47 -4.76
N PRO A 43 0.05 0.01 -4.70
CA PRO A 43 -0.55 0.64 -5.85
C PRO A 43 0.27 1.88 -6.21
N GLU A 44 0.72 1.94 -7.46
CA GLU A 44 1.57 3.03 -7.97
C GLU A 44 0.81 4.36 -7.99
N ILE A 45 1.54 5.47 -8.06
CA ILE A 45 0.93 6.80 -8.24
C ILE A 45 0.09 6.80 -9.51
N VAL A 46 -1.15 7.27 -9.41
CA VAL A 46 -2.02 7.52 -10.56
C VAL A 46 -1.90 8.98 -10.95
N ASP A 47 -1.40 9.26 -12.16
CA ASP A 47 -1.29 10.63 -12.68
C ASP A 47 -2.70 11.19 -12.99
N ILE A 48 -3.21 12.00 -12.07
CA ILE A 48 -4.51 12.67 -12.19
C ILE A 48 -4.26 14.18 -12.20
N PRO A 49 -4.47 14.87 -13.36
CA PRO A 49 -4.17 16.28 -13.48
C PRO A 49 -5.11 17.14 -12.63
N ARG A 50 -4.58 18.27 -12.12
CA ARG A 50 -5.33 19.27 -11.37
C ARG A 50 -6.35 20.00 -12.27
N PRO A 51 -7.65 20.01 -11.91
CA PRO A 51 -8.66 20.83 -12.59
C PRO A 51 -8.44 22.33 -12.38
N GLN A 52 -8.84 23.16 -13.35
CA GLN A 52 -8.67 24.64 -13.29
C GLN A 52 -9.48 25.28 -12.14
N ASP A 53 -10.75 24.90 -11.96
CA ASP A 53 -11.62 25.41 -10.88
C ASP A 53 -11.78 24.38 -9.75
N GLU A 54 -10.67 23.84 -9.27
CA GLU A 54 -10.69 22.80 -8.24
C GLU A 54 -11.07 23.36 -6.87
N SER A 55 -11.99 22.70 -6.16
CA SER A 55 -12.30 22.96 -4.74
C SER A 55 -11.37 22.18 -3.82
N VAL A 56 -11.13 22.64 -2.58
CA VAL A 56 -10.32 21.92 -1.58
C VAL A 56 -10.82 20.47 -1.38
N ILE A 57 -12.13 20.26 -1.35
CA ILE A 57 -12.73 18.92 -1.21
C ILE A 57 -12.44 18.06 -2.45
N ALA A 58 -12.49 18.65 -3.65
CA ALA A 58 -12.14 17.97 -4.88
C ALA A 58 -10.65 17.61 -4.93
N ALA A 59 -9.77 18.50 -4.45
CA ALA A 59 -8.34 18.24 -4.31
C ALA A 59 -8.07 17.05 -3.38
N ILE A 60 -8.70 16.99 -2.20
CA ILE A 60 -8.56 15.84 -1.30
C ILE A 60 -8.98 14.55 -2.00
N ARG A 61 -10.11 14.55 -2.72
CA ARG A 61 -10.58 13.37 -3.46
C ARG A 61 -9.59 12.96 -4.55
N ARG A 62 -9.10 13.92 -5.34
CA ARG A 62 -8.09 13.69 -6.39
C ARG A 62 -6.81 13.12 -5.79
N LEU A 63 -6.25 13.77 -4.78
CA LEU A 63 -4.99 13.34 -4.16
C LEU A 63 -5.09 11.96 -3.52
N THR A 64 -6.24 11.63 -2.92
CA THR A 64 -6.49 10.28 -2.41
C THR A 64 -6.54 9.22 -3.52
N GLN A 65 -6.94 9.59 -4.74
CA GLN A 65 -6.91 8.70 -5.91
C GLN A 65 -5.52 8.65 -6.55
N THR A 66 -4.76 9.75 -6.52
CA THR A 66 -3.38 9.85 -6.99
C THR A 66 -2.44 9.01 -6.12
N TYR A 67 -2.69 8.96 -4.81
CA TYR A 67 -1.87 8.22 -3.83
C TYR A 67 -2.67 7.11 -3.13
N PRO A 68 -3.09 6.06 -3.85
CA PRO A 68 -3.91 4.97 -3.30
C PRO A 68 -3.18 4.15 -2.23
N MET A 69 -1.84 4.23 -2.18
CA MET A 69 -1.00 3.56 -1.20
C MET A 69 -0.94 4.27 0.16
N LEU A 70 -1.37 5.53 0.25
CA LEU A 70 -1.39 6.26 1.51
C LEU A 70 -2.65 5.90 2.31
N ASP A 71 -2.48 5.69 3.61
CA ASP A 71 -3.60 5.46 4.51
C ASP A 71 -4.47 6.72 4.60
N ARG A 72 -5.73 6.56 4.22
CA ARG A 72 -6.71 7.64 4.10
C ARG A 72 -6.95 8.30 5.45
N ASP A 73 -6.98 7.53 6.53
CA ASP A 73 -7.33 8.06 7.86
C ASP A 73 -6.20 8.93 8.44
N THR A 74 -4.94 8.54 8.23
CA THR A 74 -3.78 9.33 8.64
C THR A 74 -3.67 10.63 7.84
N VAL A 75 -3.82 10.58 6.52
CA VAL A 75 -3.73 11.78 5.67
C VAL A 75 -4.90 12.74 5.91
N PHE A 76 -6.12 12.23 6.15
CA PHE A 76 -7.30 13.06 6.38
C PHE A 76 -7.25 13.80 7.73
N ASN A 77 -6.68 13.18 8.77
CA ASN A 77 -6.46 13.85 10.06
C ASN A 77 -5.52 15.06 9.94
N GLU A 78 -4.46 14.94 9.14
CA GLU A 78 -3.51 16.05 8.90
C GLU A 78 -4.06 17.11 7.97
N ALA A 79 -4.80 16.71 6.92
CA ALA A 79 -5.55 17.62 6.07
C ALA A 79 -6.58 18.43 6.87
N SER A 80 -7.19 17.85 7.91
CA SER A 80 -8.11 18.54 8.82
C SER A 80 -7.40 19.62 9.65
N GLY A 81 -6.16 19.37 10.07
CA GLY A 81 -5.31 20.37 10.74
C GLY A 81 -4.91 21.53 9.82
N LEU A 82 -4.63 21.24 8.56
CA LEU A 82 -4.39 22.24 7.50
C LEU A 82 -5.63 23.10 7.24
N MET A 83 -6.81 22.49 7.12
CA MET A 83 -8.07 23.24 6.97
C MET A 83 -8.36 24.15 8.17
N ALA A 84 -8.04 23.72 9.40
CA ALA A 84 -8.19 24.57 10.59
C ALA A 84 -7.25 25.78 10.56
N ARG A 85 -6.00 25.62 10.09
CA ARG A 85 -5.05 26.74 9.90
C ARG A 85 -5.46 27.65 8.75
N HIS A 86 -5.94 27.09 7.65
CA HIS A 86 -6.47 27.84 6.50
C HIS A 86 -7.58 28.82 6.92
N VAL A 87 -8.56 28.35 7.69
CA VAL A 87 -9.67 29.17 8.19
C VAL A 87 -9.19 30.22 9.19
N MET A 88 -8.16 29.93 9.98
CA MET A 88 -7.59 30.86 10.98
C MET A 88 -6.66 31.92 10.37
N HIS A 89 -6.07 31.68 9.20
CA HIS A 89 -5.08 32.58 8.58
C HIS A 89 -5.59 33.26 7.29
N GLY A 90 -6.78 32.89 6.81
CA GLY A 90 -7.40 33.53 5.63
C GLY A 90 -6.68 33.21 4.33
N GLU A 91 -6.10 32.01 4.23
CA GLU A 91 -5.41 31.55 3.03
C GLU A 91 -6.38 31.38 1.86
N THR A 92 -5.87 31.45 0.63
CA THR A 92 -6.72 31.23 -0.55
C THR A 92 -6.95 29.74 -0.78
N ARG A 93 -7.97 29.42 -1.58
CA ARG A 93 -8.23 28.04 -2.01
C ARG A 93 -7.01 27.43 -2.71
N GLU A 94 -6.34 28.21 -3.55
CA GLU A 94 -5.17 27.77 -4.31
C GLU A 94 -4.02 27.39 -3.38
N ASP A 95 -3.70 28.27 -2.43
CA ASP A 95 -2.63 28.02 -1.43
C ASP A 95 -2.90 26.75 -0.60
N THR A 96 -4.16 26.47 -0.30
CA THR A 96 -4.54 25.27 0.46
C THR A 96 -4.37 24.00 -0.33
N ILE A 97 -4.72 24.04 -1.62
CA ILE A 97 -4.53 22.91 -2.52
C ILE A 97 -3.03 22.62 -2.68
N ASP A 98 -2.21 23.66 -2.83
CA ASP A 98 -0.75 23.51 -2.93
C ASP A 98 -0.14 22.89 -1.66
N GLN A 99 -0.62 23.30 -0.48
CA GLN A 99 -0.19 22.70 0.80
C GLN A 99 -0.64 21.24 0.94
N LEU A 100 -1.84 20.90 0.47
CA LEU A 100 -2.30 19.51 0.44
C LEU A 100 -1.44 18.67 -0.51
N GLU A 101 -1.08 19.18 -1.68
CA GLU A 101 -0.19 18.51 -2.63
C GLU A 101 1.18 18.22 -2.00
N ALA A 102 1.78 19.22 -1.34
CA ALA A 102 3.06 19.06 -0.65
C ALA A 102 2.98 18.02 0.49
N LEU A 103 1.88 17.98 1.23
CA LEU A 103 1.66 16.98 2.29
C LEU A 103 1.64 15.55 1.72
N PHE A 104 0.82 15.31 0.69
CA PHE A 104 0.71 13.99 0.05
C PHE A 104 2.04 13.55 -0.55
N GLN A 105 2.77 14.45 -1.22
CA GLN A 105 4.09 14.16 -1.79
C GLN A 105 5.12 13.80 -0.70
N SER A 106 5.16 14.54 0.41
CA SER A 106 6.04 14.25 1.54
C SER A 106 5.75 12.87 2.14
N ARG A 107 4.48 12.51 2.29
CA ARG A 107 4.06 11.21 2.83
C ARG A 107 4.46 10.06 1.94
N TYR A 108 4.26 10.22 0.65
CA TYR A 108 4.72 9.27 -0.35
C TYR A 108 6.24 9.08 -0.27
N ALA A 109 7.02 10.16 -0.22
CA ALA A 109 8.47 10.08 -0.10
C ALA A 109 8.91 9.29 1.15
N SER A 110 8.34 9.57 2.33
CA SER A 110 8.66 8.85 3.57
C SER A 110 8.28 7.36 3.52
N LEU A 111 7.19 7.01 2.83
CA LEU A 111 6.79 5.62 2.61
C LEU A 111 7.83 4.87 1.75
N HIS A 112 8.35 5.52 0.71
CA HIS A 112 9.38 4.96 -0.16
C HIS A 112 10.75 4.84 0.53
N GLU A 113 11.12 5.79 1.39
CA GLU A 113 12.33 5.69 2.22
C GLU A 113 12.24 4.51 3.21
N THR A 114 11.05 4.27 3.79
CA THR A 114 10.82 3.16 4.73
C THR A 114 10.78 1.78 4.03
N THR A 115 10.39 1.75 2.76
CA THR A 115 10.32 0.51 1.95
C THR A 115 11.67 0.12 1.35
N ALA A 116 12.74 0.85 1.65
CA ALA A 116 14.11 0.46 1.37
C ALA A 116 14.81 -0.14 2.62
N PRO A 117 14.44 -1.33 3.13
CA PRO A 117 15.34 -2.07 3.99
C PRO A 117 16.36 -2.78 3.10
N ASP A 118 17.61 -2.36 3.24
CA ASP A 118 18.78 -3.23 3.23
C ASP A 118 19.03 -4.08 1.96
N MET A 119 19.67 -3.46 0.96
CA MET A 119 20.35 -4.16 -0.13
C MET A 119 21.86 -3.92 -0.11
N THR A 120 22.46 -3.83 1.08
CA THR A 120 23.92 -3.74 1.22
C THR A 120 24.44 -4.64 2.33
N GLU A 121 24.41 -5.94 2.09
CA GLU A 121 25.41 -6.84 2.67
C GLU A 121 25.87 -7.83 1.58
N SER A 122 27.08 -7.59 1.05
CA SER A 122 27.92 -8.56 0.34
C SER A 122 29.36 -8.07 0.35
#